data_AF-A0A4V3IPH6-F1
#
_entry.id   AF-A0A4V3IPH6-F1
#
_cell.length_a   1.000
_cell.length_b   1.000
_cell.length_c   1.000
_cell.angle_alpha   90.00
_cell.angle_beta   90.00
_cell.angle_gamma   90.00
#
_symmetry.space_group_name_H-M   'P 1'
#
loop_
_entity.id
_entity.type
_entity.pdbx_description
1 polymer ?
#
loop_
_entity_poly.entity_id
_entity_poly.type
_entity_poly.pdbx_seq_one_letter_code
_entity_poly.pdbx_strand_id
1 'polypeptide(L)'
;MHLYLRADSIHLSEGRAEALDDEFFLSHPAAYFASRISSLLTAERSLAVATPADEPEFFAALGLTKTDHLLVFEEQDRRLQVAVEALSLRHQAAEALLRFMYAVTAAKPKEGDAPSTWLAIADSPNALIDVVQKTVAALGAGNELFLRCLFTPGTRVDENVAAAAETAVAWMNYASSLLTGDELSVNAAHNKVKHGLAVSTRGDVRIEFITTPPDELGQIPLSAFGEGKSVPIFDRPMLTYLSRPHVRPKQGLEAISLRVDVPVVLAEAWMIANVYAAMFHARAKRHFGDEMPEGVAPYPTLAIGRLPEQVIGGRPLGYREAVTLPPDGTTEPRKSGLFFHGSFIPMDIDYDSKVDGVVVDG
;
A
#
# COMPACT_ATOMS: atom_id res chain seq x y z
N MET A 1 14.85 18.28 -15.77
CA MET A 1 15.29 19.57 -16.36
C MET A 1 14.89 20.67 -15.37
N HIS A 2 15.57 21.83 -15.28
CA HIS A 2 15.05 22.88 -14.39
C HIS A 2 13.83 23.53 -15.06
N LEU A 3 12.66 23.54 -14.41
CA LEU A 3 11.46 24.20 -14.92
C LEU A 3 11.69 25.72 -15.00
N TYR A 4 11.99 26.23 -16.19
CA TYR A 4 12.16 27.66 -16.45
C TYR A 4 10.81 28.37 -16.64
N LEU A 5 9.92 28.22 -15.66
CA LEU A 5 8.59 28.84 -15.65
C LEU A 5 8.58 30.03 -14.68
N ARG A 6 8.12 31.20 -15.15
CA ARG A 6 7.93 32.41 -14.32
C ARG A 6 6.45 32.58 -14.01
N ALA A 7 5.99 33.14 -12.89
CA ALA A 7 4.57 33.52 -12.79
C ALA A 7 4.28 34.80 -13.60
N ASP A 8 3.40 34.75 -14.61
CA ASP A 8 3.02 35.92 -15.44
C ASP A 8 1.50 36.09 -15.66
N SER A 9 0.69 35.15 -15.17
CA SER A 9 -0.76 35.11 -15.32
C SER A 9 -1.40 34.54 -14.06
N ILE A 10 -2.66 34.91 -13.80
CA ILE A 10 -3.50 34.33 -12.74
C ILE A 10 -3.97 32.91 -13.07
N HIS A 11 -4.04 32.58 -14.36
CA HIS A 11 -4.45 31.28 -14.88
C HIS A 11 -3.29 30.55 -15.54
N LEU A 12 -3.29 29.23 -15.49
CA LEU A 12 -2.34 28.39 -16.21
C LEU A 12 -2.62 28.47 -17.72
N SER A 13 -1.69 29.04 -18.49
CA SER A 13 -1.81 29.07 -19.95
C SER A 13 -1.47 27.73 -20.59
N GLU A 14 -1.93 27.51 -21.83
CA GLU A 14 -1.73 26.25 -22.58
C GLU A 14 -0.25 25.86 -22.68
N GLY A 15 0.63 26.77 -23.12
CA GLY A 15 2.06 26.45 -23.25
C GLY A 15 2.77 26.14 -21.92
N ARG A 16 2.23 26.61 -20.79
CA ARG A 16 2.74 26.25 -19.45
C ARG A 16 2.22 24.91 -18.99
N ALA A 17 0.94 24.63 -19.26
CA ALA A 17 0.35 23.32 -19.00
C ALA A 17 1.10 22.23 -19.78
N GLU A 18 1.42 22.49 -21.05
CA GLU A 18 2.24 21.63 -21.89
C GLU A 18 3.63 21.44 -21.28
N ALA A 19 4.37 22.50 -20.96
CA ALA A 19 5.71 22.40 -20.37
C ALA A 19 5.74 21.67 -19.00
N LEU A 20 4.67 21.78 -18.21
CA LEU A 20 4.53 21.01 -16.97
C LEU A 20 4.30 19.53 -17.27
N ASP A 21 3.36 19.21 -18.16
CA ASP A 21 3.08 17.82 -18.53
C ASP A 21 4.29 17.18 -19.24
N ASP A 22 5.06 17.94 -20.02
CA ASP A 22 6.32 17.50 -20.62
C ASP A 22 7.32 17.01 -19.57
N GLU A 23 7.62 17.84 -18.56
CA GLU A 23 8.54 17.45 -17.47
C GLU A 23 7.96 16.27 -16.67
N PHE A 24 6.66 16.29 -16.40
CA PHE A 24 6.00 15.23 -15.65
C PHE A 24 6.14 13.88 -16.36
N PHE A 25 5.86 13.81 -17.67
CA PHE A 25 5.88 12.57 -18.44
C PHE A 25 7.28 12.02 -18.75
N LEU A 26 8.34 12.75 -18.41
CA LEU A 26 9.72 12.23 -18.34
C LEU A 26 9.99 11.44 -17.05
N SER A 27 9.03 11.39 -16.11
CA SER A 27 9.15 10.57 -14.89
C SER A 27 9.04 9.07 -15.18
N HIS A 28 9.71 8.25 -14.36
CA HIS A 28 9.76 6.79 -14.51
C HIS A 28 9.05 6.07 -13.36
N PRO A 29 7.70 6.04 -13.32
CA PRO A 29 6.96 5.48 -12.18
C PRO A 29 7.29 3.99 -11.93
N ALA A 30 7.39 3.18 -12.99
CA ALA A 30 7.76 1.77 -12.85
C ALA A 30 9.15 1.61 -12.19
N ALA A 31 10.13 2.37 -12.64
CA ALA A 31 11.49 2.31 -12.10
C ALA A 31 11.54 2.81 -10.64
N TYR A 32 10.78 3.86 -10.31
CA TYR A 32 10.67 4.37 -8.94
C TYR A 32 10.17 3.28 -7.97
N PHE A 33 9.05 2.62 -8.29
CA PHE A 33 8.51 1.57 -7.43
C PHE A 33 9.39 0.32 -7.43
N ALA A 34 9.92 -0.11 -8.58
CA ALA A 34 10.79 -1.28 -8.68
C ALA A 34 12.10 -1.11 -7.90
N SER A 35 12.72 0.08 -7.97
CA SER A 35 13.92 0.42 -7.20
C SER A 35 13.65 0.31 -5.70
N ARG A 36 12.55 0.89 -5.22
CA ARG A 36 12.17 0.79 -3.80
C ARG A 36 11.85 -0.62 -3.34
N ILE A 37 11.15 -1.41 -4.17
CA ILE A 37 10.90 -2.83 -3.88
C ILE A 37 12.23 -3.58 -3.76
N SER A 38 13.16 -3.38 -4.70
CA SER A 38 14.47 -4.02 -4.69
C SER A 38 15.29 -3.65 -3.44
N SER A 39 15.30 -2.37 -3.07
CA SER A 39 15.97 -1.88 -1.85
C SER A 39 15.40 -2.52 -0.59
N LEU A 40 14.06 -2.64 -0.48
CA LEU A 40 13.41 -3.28 0.67
C LEU A 40 13.70 -4.78 0.75
N LEU A 41 13.63 -5.49 -0.38
CA LEU A 41 13.99 -6.91 -0.45
C LEU A 41 15.47 -7.16 -0.13
N THR A 42 16.33 -6.18 -0.38
CA THR A 42 17.76 -6.24 -0.03
C THR A 42 17.95 -5.96 1.46
N ALA A 43 17.29 -4.92 1.98
CA ALA A 43 17.33 -4.56 3.40
C ALA A 43 16.75 -5.66 4.30
N GLU A 44 15.74 -6.40 3.84
CA GLU A 44 15.17 -7.56 4.55
C GLU A 44 16.20 -8.67 4.80
N ARG A 45 17.17 -8.82 3.89
CA ARG A 45 18.18 -9.89 3.89
C ARG A 45 19.54 -9.44 4.44
N SER A 46 19.73 -8.14 4.66
CA SER A 46 21.02 -7.54 5.01
C SER A 46 21.05 -7.08 6.46
N LEU A 47 22.16 -7.37 7.14
CA LEU A 47 22.50 -6.83 8.46
C LEU A 47 23.63 -5.79 8.37
N ALA A 48 23.97 -5.34 7.16
CA ALA A 48 25.04 -4.37 6.98
C ALA A 48 24.70 -3.05 7.69
N VAL A 49 25.66 -2.56 8.46
CA VAL A 49 25.61 -1.25 9.10
C VAL A 49 26.54 -0.33 8.34
N ALA A 50 26.06 0.87 7.99
CA ALA A 50 26.89 1.86 7.31
C ALA A 50 28.08 2.25 8.20
N THR A 51 29.28 2.21 7.64
CA THR A 51 30.51 2.62 8.33
C THR A 51 31.11 3.86 7.66
N PRO A 52 32.01 4.62 8.32
CA PRO A 52 32.72 5.72 7.69
C PRO A 52 33.55 5.32 6.46
N ALA A 53 33.95 4.05 6.36
CA ALA A 53 34.69 3.54 5.21
C ALA A 53 33.77 3.30 4.00
N ASP A 54 32.55 2.82 4.25
CA ASP A 54 31.59 2.49 3.20
C ASP A 54 30.77 3.71 2.75
N GLU A 55 30.44 4.61 3.68
CA GLU A 55 29.58 5.78 3.45
C GLU A 55 30.25 7.10 3.91
N PRO A 56 31.44 7.45 3.37
CA PRO A 56 32.24 8.56 3.89
C PRO A 56 31.54 9.91 3.82
N GLU A 57 30.71 10.15 2.80
CA GLU A 57 29.98 11.41 2.63
C GLU A 57 28.91 11.62 3.72
N PHE A 58 28.19 10.56 4.11
CA PHE A 58 27.20 10.62 5.19
C PHE A 58 27.87 10.99 6.51
N PHE A 59 28.95 10.30 6.87
CA PHE A 59 29.67 10.56 8.11
C PHE A 59 30.39 11.91 8.11
N ALA A 60 30.92 12.36 6.96
CA ALA A 60 31.49 13.69 6.81
C ALA A 60 30.43 14.79 7.01
N ALA A 61 29.22 14.60 6.47
CA ALA A 61 28.11 15.53 6.65
C ALA A 61 27.66 15.67 8.11
N LEU A 62 27.77 14.60 8.91
CA LEU A 62 27.48 14.66 10.35
C LEU A 62 28.54 15.48 11.12
N GLY A 63 29.79 15.53 10.63
CA GLY A 63 30.88 16.28 11.26
C GLY A 63 31.22 15.83 12.69
N LEU A 64 30.86 14.60 13.06
CA LEU A 64 31.04 14.06 14.41
C LEU A 64 32.38 13.34 14.53
N THR A 65 33.05 13.53 15.66
CA THR A 65 34.37 12.93 15.95
C THR A 65 34.29 11.53 16.57
N LYS A 66 33.10 11.10 17.01
CA LYS A 66 32.82 9.76 17.53
C LYS A 66 31.58 9.20 16.84
N THR A 67 31.72 8.06 16.18
CA THR A 67 30.69 7.49 15.31
C THR A 67 30.16 6.13 15.76
N ASP A 68 30.77 5.53 16.79
CA ASP A 68 30.59 4.13 17.19
C ASP A 68 29.16 3.77 17.65
N HIS A 69 28.28 4.77 17.83
CA HIS A 69 26.90 4.59 18.28
C HIS A 69 25.84 5.32 17.45
N LEU A 70 26.18 5.84 16.26
CA LEU A 70 25.25 6.68 15.51
C LEU A 70 24.12 5.91 14.82
N LEU A 71 24.41 4.69 14.34
CA LEU A 71 23.47 3.86 13.57
C LEU A 71 23.34 2.47 14.23
N VAL A 72 23.06 2.45 15.52
CA VAL A 72 22.86 1.20 16.28
C VAL A 72 21.42 0.74 16.15
N PHE A 73 21.23 -0.48 15.64
CA PHE A 73 19.95 -1.16 15.55
C PHE A 73 20.19 -2.66 15.58
N GLU A 74 19.19 -3.43 16.02
CA GLU A 74 19.21 -4.89 15.96
C GLU A 74 18.59 -5.40 14.65
N GLU A 75 18.84 -6.67 14.32
CA GLU A 75 18.19 -7.34 13.17
C GLU A 75 16.67 -7.20 13.22
N GLN A 76 16.09 -7.28 14.42
CA GLN A 76 14.66 -7.13 14.63
C GLN A 76 14.17 -5.73 14.27
N ASP A 77 14.88 -4.67 14.67
CA ASP A 77 14.54 -3.28 14.34
C ASP A 77 14.52 -3.08 12.82
N ARG A 78 15.51 -3.64 12.11
CA ARG A 78 15.58 -3.59 10.65
C ARG A 78 14.38 -4.28 10.01
N ARG A 79 14.01 -5.48 10.47
CA ARG A 79 12.86 -6.23 9.96
C ARG A 79 11.54 -5.49 10.16
N LEU A 80 11.35 -4.89 11.34
CA LEU A 80 10.16 -4.09 11.63
C LEU A 80 10.08 -2.84 10.75
N GLN A 81 11.21 -2.15 10.56
CA GLN A 81 11.28 -0.99 9.67
C GLN A 81 10.95 -1.36 8.23
N VAL A 82 11.50 -2.47 7.72
CA VAL A 82 11.18 -2.97 6.36
C VAL A 82 9.69 -3.28 6.21
N ALA A 83 9.06 -3.87 7.22
CA ALA A 83 7.62 -4.13 7.21
C ALA A 83 6.79 -2.84 7.14
N VAL A 84 7.16 -1.82 7.91
CA VAL A 84 6.53 -0.49 7.89
C VAL A 84 6.68 0.18 6.52
N GLU A 85 7.88 0.11 5.95
CA GLU A 85 8.17 0.73 4.66
C GLU A 85 7.50 -0.01 3.49
N ALA A 86 7.42 -1.34 3.53
CA ALA A 86 6.69 -2.14 2.56
C ALA A 86 5.19 -1.78 2.57
N LEU A 87 4.59 -1.67 3.77
CA LEU A 87 3.19 -1.25 3.91
C LEU A 87 2.96 0.13 3.29
N SER A 88 3.88 1.06 3.57
CA SER A 88 3.82 2.42 3.08
C SER A 88 4.00 2.50 1.56
N LEU A 89 4.92 1.72 0.99
CA LEU A 89 5.16 1.67 -0.44
C LEU A 89 3.92 1.15 -1.19
N ARG A 90 3.26 0.11 -0.67
CA ARG A 90 2.00 -0.40 -1.23
C ARG A 90 0.91 0.68 -1.26
N HIS A 91 0.76 1.44 -0.17
CA HIS A 91 -0.24 2.51 -0.11
C HIS A 91 0.10 3.67 -1.05
N GLN A 92 1.38 4.02 -1.15
CA GLN A 92 1.84 5.04 -2.11
C GLN A 92 1.57 4.62 -3.56
N ALA A 93 1.75 3.33 -3.91
CA ALA A 93 1.40 2.81 -5.23
C ALA A 93 -0.11 2.92 -5.49
N ALA A 94 -0.94 2.55 -4.51
CA ALA A 94 -2.40 2.65 -4.60
C ALA A 94 -2.86 4.11 -4.77
N GLU A 95 -2.33 5.02 -3.95
CA GLU A 95 -2.64 6.45 -4.01
C GLU A 95 -2.17 7.07 -5.34
N ALA A 96 -0.96 6.75 -5.81
CA ALA A 96 -0.44 7.21 -7.09
C ALA A 96 -1.34 6.77 -8.25
N LEU A 97 -1.74 5.48 -8.29
CA LEU A 97 -2.65 4.95 -9.30
C LEU A 97 -3.97 5.72 -9.30
N LEU A 98 -4.64 5.86 -8.14
CA LEU A 98 -5.97 6.46 -8.09
C LEU A 98 -5.98 7.97 -8.28
N ARG A 99 -4.96 8.70 -7.80
CA ARG A 99 -4.84 10.13 -8.09
C ARG A 99 -4.55 10.37 -9.58
N PHE A 100 -3.71 9.54 -10.19
CA PHE A 100 -3.46 9.63 -11.63
C PHE A 100 -4.72 9.32 -12.44
N MET A 101 -5.43 8.24 -12.09
CA MET A 101 -6.72 7.92 -12.72
C MET A 101 -7.72 9.05 -12.58
N TYR A 102 -7.90 9.60 -11.36
CA TYR A 102 -8.73 10.77 -11.13
C TYR A 102 -8.38 11.92 -12.08
N ALA A 103 -7.09 12.25 -12.21
CA ALA A 103 -6.61 13.32 -13.07
C ALA A 103 -6.97 13.11 -14.55
N VAL A 104 -6.89 11.87 -15.05
CA VAL A 104 -7.14 11.57 -16.48
C VAL A 104 -8.59 11.20 -16.79
N THR A 105 -9.43 10.92 -15.79
CA THR A 105 -10.84 10.52 -16.02
C THR A 105 -11.87 11.51 -15.48
N ALA A 106 -11.61 12.17 -14.36
CA ALA A 106 -12.63 12.87 -13.58
C ALA A 106 -12.31 14.34 -13.30
N ALA A 107 -11.03 14.72 -13.28
CA ALA A 107 -10.62 16.08 -13.00
C ALA A 107 -11.12 17.05 -14.07
N LYS A 108 -11.49 18.25 -13.62
CA LYS A 108 -11.82 19.38 -14.49
C LYS A 108 -10.89 20.53 -14.11
N PRO A 109 -10.24 21.20 -15.09
CA PRO A 109 -9.48 22.40 -14.81
C PRO A 109 -10.35 23.44 -14.10
N LYS A 110 -9.71 24.26 -13.25
CA LYS A 110 -10.39 25.43 -12.68
C LYS A 110 -10.72 26.41 -13.81
N GLU A 111 -11.70 27.27 -13.58
CA GLU A 111 -12.09 28.26 -14.58
C GLU A 111 -10.89 29.12 -15.00
N GLY A 112 -10.63 29.17 -16.31
CA GLY A 112 -9.50 29.88 -16.91
C GLY A 112 -8.20 29.08 -17.05
N ASP A 113 -8.02 27.99 -16.31
CA ASP A 113 -6.81 27.16 -16.39
C ASP A 113 -6.85 26.21 -17.59
N ALA A 114 -5.73 26.13 -18.31
CA ALA A 114 -5.52 25.11 -19.33
C ALA A 114 -5.41 23.70 -18.70
N PRO A 115 -5.87 22.63 -19.39
CA PRO A 115 -5.75 21.27 -18.89
C PRO A 115 -4.27 20.85 -18.73
N SER A 116 -3.89 20.43 -17.52
CA SER A 116 -2.61 19.78 -17.22
C SER A 116 -2.86 18.57 -16.34
N THR A 117 -2.27 17.44 -16.73
CA THR A 117 -2.33 16.19 -15.98
C THR A 117 -1.61 16.35 -14.64
N TRP A 118 -0.43 16.97 -14.64
CA TRP A 118 0.33 17.15 -13.41
C TRP A 118 -0.39 18.08 -12.42
N LEU A 119 -0.94 19.19 -12.91
CA LEU A 119 -1.76 20.09 -12.07
C LEU A 119 -3.00 19.36 -11.53
N ALA A 120 -3.70 18.58 -12.36
CA ALA A 120 -4.88 17.85 -11.92
C ALA A 120 -4.59 16.81 -10.81
N ILE A 121 -3.39 16.22 -10.80
CA ILE A 121 -2.92 15.37 -9.69
C ILE A 121 -2.67 16.22 -8.45
N ALA A 122 -1.97 17.35 -8.59
CA ALA A 122 -1.65 18.23 -7.47
C ALA A 122 -2.90 18.85 -6.82
N ASP A 123 -3.91 19.19 -7.61
CA ASP A 123 -5.20 19.74 -7.19
C ASP A 123 -6.25 18.66 -6.84
N SER A 124 -5.88 17.38 -6.87
CA SER A 124 -6.81 16.30 -6.57
C SER A 124 -7.34 16.38 -5.12
N PRO A 125 -8.57 15.90 -4.84
CA PRO A 125 -9.15 15.97 -3.50
C PRO A 125 -8.22 15.46 -2.39
N ASN A 126 -8.19 16.16 -1.26
CA ASN A 126 -7.39 15.75 -0.10
C ASN A 126 -7.87 14.41 0.46
N ALA A 127 -9.19 14.21 0.55
CA ALA A 127 -9.77 12.97 1.03
C ALA A 127 -9.73 11.90 -0.06
N LEU A 128 -9.03 10.79 0.20
CA LEU A 128 -8.89 9.70 -0.78
C LEU A 128 -10.22 9.05 -1.15
N ILE A 129 -11.19 9.03 -0.24
CA ILE A 129 -12.54 8.56 -0.54
C ILE A 129 -13.19 9.37 -1.68
N ASP A 130 -12.97 10.69 -1.72
CA ASP A 130 -13.50 11.55 -2.79
C ASP A 130 -12.80 11.28 -4.12
N VAL A 131 -11.47 11.04 -4.08
CA VAL A 131 -10.70 10.64 -5.26
C VAL A 131 -11.27 9.36 -5.86
N VAL A 132 -11.47 8.34 -5.01
CA VAL A 132 -12.01 7.03 -5.40
C VAL A 132 -13.43 7.17 -5.97
N GLN A 133 -14.34 7.80 -5.23
CA GLN A 133 -15.75 7.93 -5.63
C GLN A 133 -15.90 8.67 -6.97
N LYS A 134 -15.19 9.79 -7.15
CA LYS A 134 -15.23 10.55 -8.41
C LYS A 134 -14.64 9.77 -9.58
N THR A 135 -13.57 9.02 -9.34
CA THR A 135 -12.93 8.18 -10.36
C THR A 135 -13.86 7.05 -10.79
N VAL A 136 -14.44 6.30 -9.85
CA VAL A 136 -15.39 5.22 -10.14
C VAL A 136 -16.63 5.75 -10.87
N ALA A 137 -17.16 6.91 -10.45
CA ALA A 137 -18.29 7.54 -11.13
C ALA A 137 -17.96 7.90 -12.59
N ALA A 138 -16.76 8.45 -12.85
CA ALA A 138 -16.32 8.77 -14.20
C ALA A 138 -16.15 7.51 -15.07
N LEU A 139 -15.58 6.44 -14.51
CA LEU A 139 -15.44 5.16 -15.22
C LEU A 139 -16.81 4.51 -15.51
N GLY A 140 -17.75 4.57 -14.57
CA GLY A 140 -19.10 4.02 -14.75
C GLY A 140 -19.93 4.77 -15.80
N ALA A 141 -19.61 6.03 -16.09
CA ALA A 141 -20.26 6.81 -17.14
C ALA A 141 -19.69 6.53 -18.55
N GLY A 142 -18.52 5.91 -18.65
CA GLY A 142 -17.82 5.69 -19.93
C GLY A 142 -17.36 4.24 -20.09
N ASN A 143 -18.11 3.46 -20.87
CA ASN A 143 -17.94 2.00 -21.07
C ASN A 143 -16.52 1.55 -21.47
N GLU A 144 -15.69 2.45 -22.02
CA GLU A 144 -14.32 2.14 -22.48
C GLU A 144 -13.25 3.03 -21.86
N LEU A 145 -13.61 3.92 -20.93
CA LEU A 145 -12.69 4.93 -20.42
C LEU A 145 -11.48 4.30 -19.73
N PHE A 146 -11.69 3.23 -18.95
CA PHE A 146 -10.60 2.49 -18.32
C PHE A 146 -9.63 1.90 -19.34
N LEU A 147 -10.15 1.24 -20.39
CA LEU A 147 -9.32 0.62 -21.43
C LEU A 147 -8.52 1.66 -22.21
N ARG A 148 -9.13 2.82 -22.49
CA ARG A 148 -8.43 3.97 -23.07
C ARG A 148 -7.32 4.45 -22.14
N CYS A 149 -7.55 4.55 -20.85
CA CYS A 149 -6.48 4.92 -19.92
C CYS A 149 -5.35 3.89 -19.89
N LEU A 150 -5.66 2.59 -19.95
CA LEU A 150 -4.69 1.51 -19.80
C LEU A 150 -3.81 1.27 -21.05
N PHE A 151 -4.40 1.34 -22.25
CA PHE A 151 -3.71 0.97 -23.49
C PHE A 151 -3.39 2.18 -24.37
N THR A 152 -2.29 2.06 -25.13
CA THR A 152 -1.90 3.04 -26.14
C THR A 152 -2.91 3.04 -27.31
N PRO A 153 -3.12 4.18 -27.99
CA PRO A 153 -3.91 4.22 -29.22
C PRO A 153 -3.44 3.16 -30.24
N GLY A 154 -4.39 2.51 -30.91
CA GLY A 154 -4.08 1.49 -31.94
C GLY A 154 -3.78 0.09 -31.41
N THR A 155 -3.84 -0.15 -30.09
CA THR A 155 -3.66 -1.49 -29.51
C THR A 155 -4.72 -2.45 -30.07
N ARG A 156 -4.27 -3.57 -30.67
CA ARG A 156 -5.16 -4.63 -31.16
C ARG A 156 -5.65 -5.46 -29.98
N VAL A 157 -6.96 -5.65 -29.90
CA VAL A 157 -7.57 -6.51 -28.88
C VAL A 157 -7.37 -7.97 -29.28
N ASP A 158 -6.68 -8.71 -28.42
CA ASP A 158 -6.57 -10.17 -28.43
C ASP A 158 -6.82 -10.73 -27.02
N GLU A 159 -6.72 -12.05 -26.86
CA GLU A 159 -6.96 -12.73 -25.59
C GLU A 159 -6.00 -12.26 -24.48
N ASN A 160 -4.74 -11.96 -24.82
CA ASN A 160 -3.77 -11.48 -23.85
C ASN A 160 -4.08 -10.06 -23.39
N VAL A 161 -4.50 -9.19 -24.30
CA VAL A 161 -4.93 -7.82 -23.99
C VAL A 161 -6.19 -7.82 -23.11
N ALA A 162 -7.15 -8.69 -23.41
CA ALA A 162 -8.34 -8.86 -22.57
C ALA A 162 -7.98 -9.33 -21.15
N ALA A 163 -7.14 -10.36 -21.03
CA ALA A 163 -6.72 -10.90 -19.73
C ALA A 163 -5.85 -9.91 -18.92
N ALA A 164 -5.03 -9.11 -19.60
CA ALA A 164 -4.28 -8.01 -18.98
C ALA A 164 -5.23 -6.92 -18.43
N ALA A 165 -6.28 -6.58 -19.17
CA ALA A 165 -7.29 -5.63 -18.73
C ALA A 165 -8.05 -6.13 -17.50
N GLU A 166 -8.48 -7.40 -17.49
CA GLU A 166 -9.13 -8.03 -16.33
C GLU A 166 -8.24 -7.98 -15.09
N THR A 167 -6.97 -8.34 -15.26
CA THR A 167 -5.98 -8.29 -14.18
C THR A 167 -5.81 -6.85 -13.66
N ALA A 168 -5.69 -5.86 -14.56
CA ALA A 168 -5.55 -4.47 -14.19
C ALA A 168 -6.79 -3.91 -13.46
N VAL A 169 -8.00 -4.29 -13.88
CA VAL A 169 -9.25 -3.93 -13.19
C VAL A 169 -9.27 -4.50 -11.77
N ALA A 170 -8.88 -5.76 -11.59
CA ALA A 170 -8.82 -6.39 -10.28
C ALA A 170 -7.87 -5.66 -9.33
N TRP A 171 -6.67 -5.27 -9.81
CA TRP A 171 -5.71 -4.51 -9.00
C TRP A 171 -6.12 -3.06 -8.74
N MET A 172 -6.84 -2.42 -9.66
CA MET A 172 -7.43 -1.10 -9.45
C MET A 172 -8.52 -1.14 -8.37
N ASN A 173 -9.41 -2.14 -8.43
CA ASN A 173 -10.43 -2.37 -7.40
C ASN A 173 -9.79 -2.67 -6.04
N TYR A 174 -8.71 -3.47 -6.04
CA TYR A 174 -7.95 -3.74 -4.83
C TYR A 174 -7.31 -2.46 -4.25
N ALA A 175 -6.65 -1.64 -5.07
CA ALA A 175 -6.11 -0.35 -4.66
C ALA A 175 -7.19 0.57 -4.07
N SER A 176 -8.37 0.63 -4.68
CA SER A 176 -9.54 1.33 -4.15
C SER A 176 -9.93 0.83 -2.75
N SER A 177 -10.01 -0.50 -2.58
CA SER A 177 -10.34 -1.11 -1.28
C SER A 177 -9.29 -0.81 -0.19
N LEU A 178 -8.00 -0.75 -0.55
CA LEU A 178 -6.93 -0.40 0.40
C LEU A 178 -7.09 1.02 0.95
N LEU A 179 -7.49 1.96 0.11
CA LEU A 179 -7.58 3.38 0.48
C LEU A 179 -8.90 3.74 1.17
N THR A 180 -9.94 2.94 0.98
CA THR A 180 -11.32 3.26 1.43
C THR A 180 -11.91 2.25 2.42
N GLY A 181 -11.32 1.07 2.57
CA GLY A 181 -11.84 0.02 3.43
C GLY A 181 -11.79 0.40 4.91
N ASP A 182 -12.94 0.24 5.59
CA ASP A 182 -13.07 0.43 7.05
C ASP A 182 -13.06 -0.91 7.83
N GLU A 183 -13.06 -2.05 7.14
CA GLU A 183 -13.06 -3.37 7.78
C GLU A 183 -11.71 -3.67 8.44
N LEU A 184 -10.66 -3.80 7.63
CA LEU A 184 -9.27 -3.72 8.06
C LEU A 184 -8.75 -2.36 7.58
N SER A 185 -8.81 -1.33 8.44
CA SER A 185 -8.53 0.06 8.03
C SER A 185 -7.05 0.32 7.78
N VAL A 186 -6.47 -0.29 6.74
CA VAL A 186 -5.03 -0.25 6.47
C VAL A 186 -4.56 1.16 6.11
N ASN A 187 -5.42 1.94 5.46
CA ASN A 187 -5.15 3.35 5.19
C ASN A 187 -4.97 4.18 6.48
N ALA A 188 -5.69 3.84 7.56
CA ALA A 188 -5.44 4.46 8.86
C ALA A 188 -4.02 4.13 9.36
N ALA A 189 -3.56 2.88 9.21
CA ALA A 189 -2.19 2.49 9.52
C ALA A 189 -1.18 3.32 8.73
N HIS A 190 -1.37 3.43 7.40
CA HIS A 190 -0.48 4.23 6.54
C HIS A 190 -0.42 5.70 6.98
N ASN A 191 -1.56 6.32 7.29
CA ASN A 191 -1.59 7.68 7.82
C ASN A 191 -0.82 7.81 9.15
N LYS A 192 -0.94 6.84 10.07
CA LYS A 192 -0.18 6.84 11.33
C LYS A 192 1.32 6.66 11.13
N VAL A 193 1.72 5.81 10.19
CA VAL A 193 3.13 5.61 9.82
C VAL A 193 3.70 6.89 9.21
N LYS A 194 3.01 7.48 8.23
CA LYS A 194 3.41 8.71 7.54
C LYS A 194 3.63 9.89 8.51
N HIS A 195 2.93 9.93 9.63
CA HIS A 195 3.01 11.01 10.62
C HIS A 195 3.95 10.72 11.81
N GLY A 196 4.92 9.81 11.66
CA GLY A 196 5.98 9.61 12.67
C GLY A 196 5.74 8.43 13.60
N LEU A 197 5.31 7.28 13.04
CA LEU A 197 5.18 6.00 13.75
C LEU A 197 4.24 6.07 14.96
N ALA A 198 3.02 6.60 14.79
CA ALA A 198 1.94 6.44 15.78
C ALA A 198 1.34 5.01 15.75
N VAL A 199 2.21 4.00 15.69
CA VAL A 199 1.92 2.56 15.59
C VAL A 199 2.86 1.81 16.52
N SER A 200 2.39 0.69 17.07
CA SER A 200 3.25 -0.28 17.75
C SER A 200 3.72 -1.32 16.74
N THR A 201 5.01 -1.64 16.74
CA THR A 201 5.58 -2.70 15.90
C THR A 201 6.12 -3.81 16.79
N ARG A 202 5.81 -5.05 16.47
CA ARG A 202 6.27 -6.23 17.20
C ARG A 202 6.67 -7.32 16.24
N GLY A 203 7.72 -8.04 16.55
CA GLY A 203 8.01 -9.33 15.88
C GLY A 203 8.65 -10.33 16.83
N ASP A 204 8.42 -10.10 18.13
CA ASP A 204 8.68 -10.98 19.26
C ASP A 204 7.44 -11.81 19.64
N VAL A 205 6.34 -11.65 18.89
CA VAL A 205 5.06 -12.32 19.16
C VAL A 205 4.74 -13.30 18.06
N ARG A 206 4.32 -14.49 18.48
CA ARG A 206 3.67 -15.48 17.63
C ARG A 206 2.32 -15.86 18.23
N ILE A 207 1.26 -15.80 17.42
CA ILE A 207 -0.10 -16.20 17.82
C ILE A 207 -0.58 -17.20 16.78
N GLU A 208 -1.04 -18.37 17.24
CA GLU A 208 -1.56 -19.42 16.38
C GLU A 208 -2.78 -20.08 17.02
N PHE A 209 -3.66 -20.59 16.18
CA PHE A 209 -4.63 -21.60 16.63
C PHE A 209 -3.97 -22.96 16.63
N ILE A 210 -4.12 -23.68 17.74
CA ILE A 210 -3.71 -25.07 17.88
C ILE A 210 -4.94 -25.88 18.33
N THR A 211 -4.95 -27.16 17.99
CA THR A 211 -5.98 -28.10 18.46
C THR A 211 -5.54 -28.92 19.66
N THR A 212 -4.23 -28.94 19.94
CA THR A 212 -3.64 -29.58 21.11
C THR A 212 -3.82 -28.67 22.33
N PRO A 213 -4.61 -29.07 23.35
CA PRO A 213 -4.71 -28.30 24.58
C PRO A 213 -3.41 -28.41 25.39
N PRO A 214 -3.14 -27.45 26.30
CA PRO A 214 -2.09 -27.61 27.30
C PRO A 214 -2.39 -28.81 28.21
N ASP A 215 -1.35 -29.47 28.70
CA ASP A 215 -1.47 -30.55 29.68
C ASP A 215 -1.77 -30.01 31.10
N GLU A 216 -1.84 -30.90 32.10
CA GLU A 216 -2.12 -30.54 33.51
C GLU A 216 -1.06 -29.59 34.12
N LEU A 217 0.14 -29.53 33.52
CA LEU A 217 1.23 -28.64 33.92
C LEU A 217 1.26 -27.33 33.11
N GLY A 218 0.28 -27.11 32.22
CA GLY A 218 0.24 -25.95 31.33
C GLY A 218 1.22 -26.06 30.15
N GLN A 219 1.71 -27.26 29.82
CA GLN A 219 2.70 -27.46 28.78
C GLN A 219 2.04 -27.78 27.44
N ILE A 220 2.58 -27.22 26.35
CA ILE A 220 2.17 -27.54 24.98
C ILE A 220 3.41 -28.07 24.24
N PRO A 221 3.38 -29.27 23.65
CA PRO A 221 4.54 -29.80 22.96
C PRO A 221 4.80 -29.02 21.66
N LEU A 222 6.07 -28.80 21.32
CA LEU A 222 6.45 -28.13 20.06
C LEU A 222 5.87 -28.84 18.83
N SER A 223 5.67 -30.16 18.93
CA SER A 223 5.04 -30.98 17.89
C SER A 223 3.57 -30.65 17.61
N ALA A 224 2.90 -29.82 18.43
CA ALA A 224 1.56 -29.27 18.18
C ALA A 224 1.56 -28.15 17.13
N PHE A 225 2.73 -27.58 16.82
CA PHE A 225 2.87 -26.49 15.86
C PHE A 225 3.35 -27.00 14.50
N GLY A 226 3.01 -26.26 13.45
CA GLY A 226 3.49 -26.51 12.09
C GLY A 226 2.38 -26.90 11.11
N GLU A 227 2.80 -27.26 9.90
CA GLU A 227 1.89 -27.52 8.78
C GLU A 227 0.87 -28.61 9.11
N GLY A 228 -0.40 -28.30 8.90
CA GLY A 228 -1.53 -29.20 9.18
C GLY A 228 -1.88 -29.37 10.67
N LYS A 229 -1.16 -28.74 11.58
CA LYS A 229 -1.35 -28.88 13.04
C LYS A 229 -1.79 -27.59 13.72
N SER A 230 -1.26 -26.46 13.25
CA SER A 230 -1.59 -25.13 13.73
C SER A 230 -1.91 -24.18 12.59
N VAL A 231 -2.64 -23.11 12.90
CA VAL A 231 -2.94 -22.02 11.97
C VAL A 231 -2.28 -20.75 12.48
N PRO A 232 -1.16 -20.29 11.89
CA PRO A 232 -0.53 -19.03 12.27
C PRO A 232 -1.46 -17.85 12.00
N ILE A 233 -1.73 -17.07 13.05
CA ILE A 233 -2.46 -15.81 12.97
C ILE A 233 -1.47 -14.65 12.83
N PHE A 234 -0.45 -14.64 13.67
CA PHE A 234 0.66 -13.70 13.63
C PHE A 234 1.96 -14.50 13.76
N ASP A 235 2.71 -14.61 12.68
CA ASP A 235 4.02 -15.29 12.58
C ASP A 235 5.02 -14.44 11.76
N ARG A 236 4.69 -13.16 11.60
CA ARG A 236 5.38 -12.14 10.80
C ARG A 236 5.34 -10.82 11.57
N PRO A 237 6.13 -9.80 11.17
CA PRO A 237 6.02 -8.47 11.75
C PRO A 237 4.58 -8.00 11.89
N MET A 238 4.23 -7.59 13.10
CA MET A 238 2.92 -7.12 13.49
C MET A 238 2.92 -5.60 13.66
N LEU A 239 1.99 -4.92 13.01
CA LEU A 239 1.77 -3.48 13.15
C LEU A 239 0.42 -3.24 13.81
N THR A 240 0.42 -2.73 15.04
CA THR A 240 -0.81 -2.41 15.79
C THR A 240 -1.05 -0.91 15.85
N TYR A 241 -2.27 -0.48 15.56
CA TYR A 241 -2.67 0.93 15.60
C TYR A 241 -4.11 1.09 16.04
N LEU A 242 -4.44 2.31 16.45
CA LEU A 242 -5.77 2.68 16.90
C LEU A 242 -6.50 3.44 15.78
N SER A 243 -7.76 3.10 15.56
CA SER A 243 -8.62 3.79 14.62
C SER A 243 -10.07 3.83 15.11
N ARG A 244 -10.84 4.77 14.55
CA ARG A 244 -12.30 4.77 14.66
C ARG A 244 -12.86 4.62 13.25
N PRO A 245 -13.70 3.60 12.99
CA PRO A 245 -14.36 3.45 11.70
C PRO A 245 -15.17 4.70 11.33
N HIS A 246 -15.20 5.05 10.05
CA HIS A 246 -15.95 6.21 9.55
C HIS A 246 -17.42 5.88 9.22
N VAL A 247 -17.88 4.70 9.61
CA VAL A 247 -19.24 4.20 9.34
C VAL A 247 -20.30 4.85 10.26
N ARG A 248 -21.57 4.70 9.87
CA ARG A 248 -22.72 5.09 10.67
C ARG A 248 -23.53 3.85 11.09
N PRO A 249 -24.01 3.75 12.34
CA PRO A 249 -23.78 4.66 13.47
C PRO A 249 -22.29 4.73 13.88
N LYS A 250 -21.91 5.82 14.58
CA LYS A 250 -20.51 6.04 15.00
C LYS A 250 -20.04 4.89 15.87
N GLN A 251 -18.84 4.38 15.59
CA GLN A 251 -18.27 3.24 16.32
C GLN A 251 -17.32 3.68 17.44
N GLY A 252 -17.03 2.73 18.32
CA GLY A 252 -16.02 2.85 19.37
C GLY A 252 -14.59 2.92 18.83
N LEU A 253 -13.62 2.93 19.74
CA LEU A 253 -12.21 2.83 19.39
C LEU A 253 -11.90 1.37 19.07
N GLU A 254 -11.13 1.14 18.02
CA GLU A 254 -10.67 -0.19 17.63
C GLU A 254 -9.14 -0.24 17.63
N ALA A 255 -8.59 -1.35 18.12
CA ALA A 255 -7.20 -1.72 17.91
C ALA A 255 -7.15 -2.69 16.72
N ILE A 256 -6.30 -2.38 15.75
CA ILE A 256 -6.11 -3.20 14.56
C ILE A 256 -4.65 -3.63 14.52
N SER A 257 -4.42 -4.94 14.46
CA SER A 257 -3.10 -5.56 14.33
C SER A 257 -2.96 -6.16 12.95
N LEU A 258 -2.04 -5.65 12.13
CA LEU A 258 -1.75 -6.15 10.79
C LEU A 258 -0.64 -7.17 10.84
N ARG A 259 -0.82 -8.28 10.14
CA ARG A 259 0.24 -9.24 9.84
C ARG A 259 0.91 -8.81 8.53
N VAL A 260 2.16 -8.38 8.58
CA VAL A 260 2.87 -7.87 7.39
C VAL A 260 3.78 -8.95 6.82
N ASP A 261 3.31 -9.61 5.76
CA ASP A 261 4.11 -10.53 4.95
C ASP A 261 4.85 -9.72 3.87
N VAL A 262 6.08 -9.28 4.18
CA VAL A 262 6.84 -8.30 3.37
C VAL A 262 6.89 -8.67 1.89
N PRO A 263 7.27 -9.90 1.48
CA PRO A 263 7.30 -10.27 0.07
C PRO A 263 5.94 -10.14 -0.63
N VAL A 264 4.86 -10.50 0.06
CA VAL A 264 3.49 -10.41 -0.47
C VAL A 264 3.07 -8.96 -0.62
N VAL A 265 3.27 -8.13 0.41
CA VAL A 265 2.93 -6.70 0.39
C VAL A 265 3.72 -5.95 -0.69
N LEU A 266 4.99 -6.32 -0.92
CA LEU A 266 5.80 -5.77 -2.01
C LEU A 266 5.34 -6.26 -3.39
N ALA A 267 4.90 -7.51 -3.51
CA ALA A 267 4.30 -8.02 -4.75
C ALA A 267 3.00 -7.28 -5.08
N GLU A 268 2.14 -7.02 -4.09
CA GLU A 268 0.95 -6.18 -4.26
C GLU A 268 1.32 -4.77 -4.74
N ALA A 269 2.33 -4.13 -4.13
CA ALA A 269 2.82 -2.82 -4.54
C ALA A 269 3.28 -2.83 -6.01
N TRP A 270 3.98 -3.87 -6.44
CA TRP A 270 4.43 -4.03 -7.83
C TRP A 270 3.27 -4.17 -8.80
N MET A 271 2.27 -5.01 -8.48
CA MET A 271 1.10 -5.23 -9.35
C MET A 271 0.30 -3.93 -9.54
N ILE A 272 0.13 -3.15 -8.49
CA ILE A 272 -0.52 -1.82 -8.56
C ILE A 272 0.33 -0.85 -9.39
N ALA A 273 1.64 -0.80 -9.15
CA ALA A 273 2.56 0.06 -9.89
C ALA A 273 2.66 -0.29 -11.39
N ASN A 274 2.52 -1.57 -11.75
CA ASN A 274 2.48 -2.04 -13.14
C ASN A 274 1.30 -1.44 -13.91
N VAL A 275 0.11 -1.44 -13.29
CA VAL A 275 -1.09 -0.78 -13.86
C VAL A 275 -0.89 0.73 -13.97
N TYR A 276 -0.36 1.37 -12.92
CA TYR A 276 -0.08 2.80 -12.93
C TYR A 276 0.88 3.20 -14.05
N ALA A 277 1.99 2.46 -14.20
CA ALA A 277 2.98 2.74 -15.24
C ALA A 277 2.42 2.58 -16.67
N ALA A 278 1.56 1.58 -16.89
CA ALA A 278 0.88 1.42 -18.18
C ALA A 278 -0.03 2.60 -18.50
N MET A 279 -0.83 3.05 -17.53
CA MET A 279 -1.71 4.21 -17.71
C MET A 279 -0.93 5.50 -17.90
N PHE A 280 0.17 5.67 -17.16
CA PHE A 280 1.08 6.79 -17.29
C PHE A 280 1.66 6.87 -18.70
N HIS A 281 2.20 5.77 -19.22
CA HIS A 281 2.73 5.72 -20.58
C HIS A 281 1.64 5.96 -21.63
N ALA A 282 0.47 5.33 -21.49
CA ALA A 282 -0.62 5.50 -22.44
C ALA A 282 -1.12 6.96 -22.47
N ARG A 283 -1.04 7.69 -21.35
CA ARG A 283 -1.32 9.13 -21.32
C ARG A 283 -0.19 9.95 -21.95
N ALA A 284 1.07 9.65 -21.65
CA ALA A 284 2.23 10.29 -22.28
C ALA A 284 2.19 10.16 -23.81
N LYS A 285 1.86 8.96 -24.33
CA LYS A 285 1.69 8.72 -25.77
C LYS A 285 0.60 9.58 -26.41
N ARG A 286 -0.46 9.93 -25.67
CA ARG A 286 -1.51 10.83 -26.15
C ARG A 286 -1.12 12.30 -26.10
N HIS A 287 -0.23 12.65 -25.16
CA HIS A 287 0.31 13.99 -25.00
C HIS A 287 1.31 14.31 -26.12
N PHE A 288 2.33 13.47 -26.29
CA PHE A 288 3.38 13.68 -27.30
C PHE A 288 3.04 13.21 -28.71
N GLY A 289 2.08 12.28 -28.84
CA GLY A 289 1.74 11.69 -30.14
C GLY A 289 2.74 10.61 -30.59
N ASP A 290 3.06 10.57 -31.89
CA ASP A 290 3.87 9.50 -32.46
C ASP A 290 5.35 9.58 -32.15
N GLU A 291 5.89 10.79 -32.06
CA GLU A 291 7.28 11.08 -31.77
C GLU A 291 7.46 11.43 -30.29
N MET A 292 7.56 10.42 -29.43
CA MET A 292 7.83 10.63 -28.01
C MET A 292 9.29 11.05 -27.77
N PRO A 293 9.56 12.04 -26.90
CA PRO A 293 10.92 12.44 -26.53
C PRO A 293 11.75 11.29 -25.95
N GLU A 294 13.07 11.40 -26.07
CA GLU A 294 13.99 10.53 -25.35
C GLU A 294 13.80 10.70 -23.83
N GLY A 295 13.76 9.59 -23.10
CA GLY A 295 13.56 9.59 -21.66
C GLY A 295 12.12 9.37 -21.20
N VAL A 296 11.12 9.35 -22.09
CA VAL A 296 9.78 8.87 -21.72
C VAL A 296 9.85 7.39 -21.33
N ALA A 297 9.30 7.04 -20.16
CA ALA A 297 9.32 5.66 -19.67
C ALA A 297 8.59 4.71 -20.65
N PRO A 298 9.12 3.50 -20.90
CA PRO A 298 8.49 2.55 -21.83
C PRO A 298 7.16 2.01 -21.30
N TYR A 299 6.29 1.56 -22.21
CA TYR A 299 5.09 0.82 -21.81
C TYR A 299 5.51 -0.50 -21.15
N PRO A 300 5.06 -0.79 -19.92
CA PRO A 300 5.48 -2.00 -19.23
C PRO A 300 4.82 -3.23 -19.85
N THR A 301 5.46 -4.39 -19.70
CA THR A 301 4.74 -5.66 -19.87
C THR A 301 3.70 -5.77 -18.75
N LEU A 302 2.43 -5.83 -19.13
CA LEU A 302 1.34 -6.01 -18.17
C LEU A 302 1.34 -7.43 -17.62
N ALA A 303 1.16 -7.55 -16.31
CA ALA A 303 0.95 -8.83 -15.68
C ALA A 303 -0.42 -9.41 -16.06
N ILE A 304 -0.46 -10.70 -16.38
CA ILE A 304 -1.67 -11.42 -16.80
C ILE A 304 -1.95 -12.56 -15.83
N GLY A 305 -3.23 -12.71 -15.47
CA GLY A 305 -3.74 -13.90 -14.77
C GLY A 305 -3.25 -14.02 -13.34
N ARG A 306 -2.76 -12.92 -12.75
CA ARG A 306 -2.32 -12.86 -11.36
C ARG A 306 -3.20 -11.90 -10.56
N LEU A 307 -4.33 -12.39 -10.09
CA LEU A 307 -5.35 -11.63 -9.36
C LEU A 307 -4.95 -11.39 -7.89
N PRO A 308 -5.54 -10.38 -7.22
CA PRO A 308 -5.30 -10.11 -5.80
C PRO A 308 -5.43 -11.35 -4.91
N GLU A 309 -6.48 -12.17 -5.06
CA GLU A 309 -6.67 -13.37 -4.23
C GLU A 309 -5.55 -14.40 -4.39
N GLN A 310 -4.91 -14.42 -5.56
CA GLN A 310 -3.82 -15.36 -5.85
C GLN A 310 -2.48 -14.89 -5.28
N VAL A 311 -2.25 -13.56 -5.22
CA VAL A 311 -1.03 -12.97 -4.63
C VAL A 311 -1.11 -12.94 -3.12
N ILE A 312 -2.24 -12.45 -2.58
CA ILE A 312 -2.45 -12.27 -1.15
C ILE A 312 -2.65 -13.64 -0.47
N GLY A 313 -3.35 -14.55 -1.15
CA GLY A 313 -3.63 -15.90 -0.66
C GLY A 313 -4.63 -15.94 0.48
N GLY A 314 -4.80 -17.14 1.06
CA GLY A 314 -5.78 -17.42 2.12
C GLY A 314 -5.23 -17.27 3.54
N ARG A 315 -4.20 -16.44 3.77
CA ARG A 315 -3.62 -16.23 5.10
C ARG A 315 -4.31 -15.08 5.84
N PRO A 316 -4.32 -15.09 7.19
CA PRO A 316 -4.77 -13.94 7.96
C PRO A 316 -3.98 -12.68 7.59
N LEU A 317 -4.66 -11.56 7.39
CA LEU A 317 -4.09 -10.24 7.11
C LEU A 317 -3.97 -9.37 8.36
N GLY A 318 -4.80 -9.67 9.35
CA GLY A 318 -4.80 -8.95 10.61
C GLY A 318 -5.98 -9.32 11.49
N TYR A 319 -6.03 -8.66 12.64
CA TYR A 319 -7.04 -8.84 13.66
C TYR A 319 -7.58 -7.47 14.07
N ARG A 320 -8.89 -7.38 14.30
CA ARG A 320 -9.55 -6.21 14.89
C ARG A 320 -10.05 -6.58 16.26
N GLU A 321 -9.89 -5.63 17.18
CA GLU A 321 -10.44 -5.68 18.52
C GLU A 321 -11.17 -4.39 18.85
N ALA A 322 -12.39 -4.50 19.37
CA ALA A 322 -13.09 -3.35 19.95
C ALA A 322 -12.47 -2.99 21.32
N VAL A 323 -12.03 -1.74 21.47
CA VAL A 323 -11.38 -1.23 22.70
C VAL A 323 -12.36 -0.42 23.54
N THR A 324 -13.29 0.29 22.92
CA THR A 324 -14.35 1.01 23.64
C THR A 324 -15.71 0.71 23.04
N LEU A 325 -16.76 0.89 23.83
CA LEU A 325 -18.13 0.90 23.32
C LEU A 325 -18.36 2.08 22.36
N PRO A 326 -19.34 1.96 21.45
CA PRO A 326 -19.84 3.10 20.68
C PRO A 326 -20.32 4.25 21.57
N PRO A 327 -20.14 5.51 21.13
CA PRO A 327 -20.41 6.69 21.96
C PRO A 327 -21.89 6.93 22.26
N ASP A 328 -22.82 6.26 21.56
CA ASP A 328 -24.25 6.35 21.81
C ASP A 328 -24.73 5.45 22.97
N GLY A 329 -23.89 4.52 23.43
CA GLY A 329 -24.20 3.57 24.51
C GLY A 329 -25.28 2.54 24.17
N THR A 330 -25.76 2.50 22.92
CA THR A 330 -26.85 1.61 22.48
C THR A 330 -26.48 0.76 21.29
N THR A 331 -25.52 1.22 20.46
CA THR A 331 -24.97 0.42 19.38
C THR A 331 -24.00 -0.60 19.95
N GLU A 332 -24.13 -1.86 19.53
CA GLU A 332 -23.15 -2.90 19.86
C GLU A 332 -21.81 -2.62 19.16
N PRO A 333 -20.66 -2.82 19.82
CA PRO A 333 -19.36 -2.71 19.17
C PRO A 333 -19.25 -3.72 18.01
N ARG A 334 -18.51 -3.34 16.96
CA ARG A 334 -18.13 -4.27 15.90
C ARG A 334 -17.42 -5.48 16.48
N LYS A 335 -17.78 -6.67 16.00
CA LYS A 335 -17.17 -7.94 16.42
C LYS A 335 -15.66 -7.92 16.20
N SER A 336 -14.93 -8.37 17.21
CA SER A 336 -13.52 -8.70 17.10
C SER A 336 -13.34 -9.94 16.21
N GLY A 337 -12.18 -10.07 15.57
CA GLY A 337 -11.95 -11.20 14.67
C GLY A 337 -10.86 -11.00 13.63
N LEU A 338 -10.70 -12.01 12.80
CA LEU A 338 -9.64 -12.11 11.79
C LEU A 338 -10.10 -11.67 10.42
N PHE A 339 -9.22 -10.96 9.73
CA PHE A 339 -9.42 -10.61 8.33
C PHE A 339 -8.60 -11.49 7.43
N PHE A 340 -9.23 -11.87 6.34
CA PHE A 340 -8.61 -12.48 5.18
C PHE A 340 -8.93 -11.61 3.97
N HIS A 341 -8.32 -11.90 2.84
CA HIS A 341 -8.70 -11.22 1.61
C HIS A 341 -10.15 -11.55 1.25
N GLY A 342 -11.03 -10.55 1.28
CA GLY A 342 -12.44 -10.68 0.93
C GLY A 342 -13.34 -11.32 2.00
N SER A 343 -12.82 -11.65 3.19
CA SER A 343 -13.64 -12.24 4.25
C SER A 343 -13.20 -11.85 5.66
N PHE A 344 -14.12 -12.00 6.61
CA PHE A 344 -13.92 -11.73 8.02
C PHE A 344 -14.46 -12.90 8.85
N ILE A 345 -13.67 -13.38 9.81
CA ILE A 345 -14.06 -14.43 10.74
C ILE A 345 -14.22 -13.80 12.13
N PRO A 346 -15.46 -13.62 12.63
CA PRO A 346 -15.68 -13.11 13.98
C PRO A 346 -15.12 -14.10 15.01
N MET A 347 -14.60 -13.57 16.11
CA MET A 347 -14.08 -14.33 17.23
C MET A 347 -14.63 -13.79 18.53
N ASP A 348 -15.04 -14.70 19.41
CA ASP A 348 -15.30 -14.40 20.81
C ASP A 348 -14.11 -14.95 21.61
N ILE A 349 -13.40 -14.07 22.32
CA ILE A 349 -12.26 -14.44 23.17
C ILE A 349 -12.79 -14.57 24.60
N ASP A 350 -12.66 -15.76 25.16
CA ASP A 350 -12.90 -15.99 26.59
C ASP A 350 -11.64 -15.57 27.37
N TYR A 351 -11.68 -14.35 27.92
CA TYR A 351 -10.62 -13.82 28.75
C TYR A 351 -10.59 -14.44 30.16
N ASP A 352 -11.72 -14.99 30.63
CA ASP A 352 -11.83 -15.55 31.98
C ASP A 352 -11.16 -16.92 32.09
N SER A 353 -11.13 -17.67 30.98
CA SER A 353 -10.47 -18.97 30.87
C SER A 353 -9.00 -18.89 30.43
N LYS A 354 -8.36 -17.73 30.52
CA LYS A 354 -6.95 -17.58 30.13
C LYS A 354 -6.04 -18.40 31.05
N VAL A 355 -5.18 -19.22 30.44
CA VAL A 355 -4.10 -19.94 31.12
C VAL A 355 -2.73 -19.46 30.61
N ASP A 356 -1.76 -19.38 31.53
CA ASP A 356 -0.35 -19.19 31.17
C ASP A 356 0.32 -20.57 31.11
N GLY A 357 1.13 -20.79 30.08
CA GLY A 357 1.76 -22.08 29.80
C GLY A 357 3.11 -21.94 29.14
N VAL A 358 3.82 -23.06 28.99
CA VAL A 358 5.14 -23.10 28.34
C VAL A 358 5.14 -24.08 27.17
N VAL A 359 5.77 -23.67 26.08
CA VAL A 359 6.05 -24.60 24.97
C VAL A 359 7.28 -25.42 25.34
N VAL A 360 7.15 -26.74 25.28
CA VAL A 360 8.22 -27.69 25.65
C VAL A 360 8.66 -28.52 24.45
N ASP A 361 9.93 -28.92 24.45
CA ASP A 361 10.42 -29.94 23.54
C ASP A 361 9.72 -31.27 23.89
N GLY A 362 9.02 -31.86 22.92
CA GLY A 362 8.18 -33.04 23.11
C GLY A 362 8.13 -33.92 21.88
#